data_AF-A0A965K3W1-F1
#
_entry.id   AF-A0A965K3W1-F1
#
_cell.length_a   1.000
_cell.length_b   1.000
_cell.length_c   1.000
_cell.angle_alpha   90.00
_cell.angle_beta   90.00
_cell.angle_gamma   90.00
#
_symmetry.space_group_name_H-M   'P 1'
#
loop_
_entity.id
_entity.type
_entity.pdbx_description
1 polymer ?
#
loop_
_entity_poly.entity_id
_entity_poly.type
_entity_poly.pdbx_seq_one_letter_code
_entity_poly.pdbx_strand_id
1 'polypeptide(L)'
;MVLDGDDLRGGLSRDLGFSNEDRDEQVRRAGEIAIVMANQGFIVVVALVSPRRVARELVRIRHQESNVLFHEVYLSTPIEVCEARDPKALYRAARAGTNPLMTGVGDPYEPPLNAELVVNTAECTPDEAATSIRALLTNSRN
;
A
#
# COMPACT_ATOMS: atom_id res chain seq x y z
N MET A 1 -9.10 6.39 -9.84
CA MET A 1 -9.17 4.92 -10.01
C MET A 1 -8.51 4.28 -8.80
N VAL A 2 -9.01 3.13 -8.32
CA VAL A 2 -8.42 2.40 -7.19
C VAL A 2 -7.84 1.09 -7.70
N LEU A 3 -6.61 0.78 -7.28
CA LEU A 3 -5.96 -0.52 -7.46
C LEU A 3 -5.85 -1.16 -6.07
N ASP A 4 -6.80 -2.04 -5.75
CA ASP A 4 -6.84 -2.76 -4.47
C ASP A 4 -6.05 -4.08 -4.54
N GLY A 5 -5.38 -4.43 -3.45
CA GLY A 5 -4.55 -5.63 -3.38
C GLY A 5 -5.30 -6.95 -3.56
N ASP A 6 -6.54 -7.05 -3.08
CA ASP A 6 -7.36 -8.25 -3.27
C ASP A 6 -7.82 -8.36 -4.72
N ASP A 7 -8.29 -7.25 -5.31
CA ASP A 7 -8.75 -7.21 -6.71
C ASP A 7 -7.60 -7.58 -7.66
N LEU A 8 -6.41 -7.02 -7.43
CA LEU A 8 -5.23 -7.37 -8.21
C LEU A 8 -4.89 -8.86 -8.05
N ARG A 9 -4.97 -9.43 -6.85
CA ARG A 9 -4.75 -10.86 -6.61
C ARG A 9 -5.84 -11.76 -7.21
N GLY A 10 -7.06 -11.27 -7.39
CA GLY A 10 -8.10 -11.98 -8.13
C GLY A 10 -7.87 -11.99 -9.65
N GLY A 11 -7.15 -11.00 -10.18
CA GLY A 11 -6.93 -10.80 -11.61
C GLY A 11 -5.45 -10.86 -12.01
N LEU A 12 -4.85 -9.69 -12.19
CA LEU A 12 -3.51 -9.50 -12.74
C LEU A 12 -2.41 -10.28 -12.01
N SER A 13 -2.53 -10.42 -10.70
CA SER A 13 -1.54 -11.01 -9.79
C SER A 13 -2.00 -12.36 -9.23
N ARG A 14 -2.94 -13.05 -9.88
CA ARG A 14 -3.45 -14.35 -9.44
C ARG A 14 -2.41 -15.48 -9.43
N ASP A 15 -1.32 -15.28 -10.16
CA ASP A 15 -0.16 -16.17 -10.23
C ASP A 15 0.83 -15.98 -9.07
N LEU A 16 0.71 -14.89 -8.30
CA LEU A 16 1.64 -14.55 -7.23
C LEU A 16 1.19 -15.13 -5.88
N GLY A 17 2.11 -15.77 -5.18
CA GLY A 17 1.96 -16.15 -3.77
C GLY A 17 2.22 -15.00 -2.80
N PHE A 18 2.71 -15.34 -1.61
CA PHE A 18 2.97 -14.39 -0.52
C PHE A 18 4.43 -14.40 -0.04
N SER A 19 5.35 -14.95 -0.84
CA SER A 19 6.79 -14.78 -0.62
C SER A 19 7.18 -13.29 -0.71
N ASN A 20 8.40 -12.96 -0.27
CA ASN A 20 8.90 -11.60 -0.39
C ASN A 20 8.97 -11.18 -1.87
N GLU A 21 9.47 -12.06 -2.73
CA GLU A 21 9.61 -11.83 -4.16
C GLU A 21 8.23 -11.62 -4.83
N ASP A 22 7.24 -12.44 -4.47
CA ASP A 22 5.87 -12.31 -5.00
C ASP A 22 5.20 -11.02 -4.54
N ARG A 23 5.45 -10.59 -3.30
CA ARG A 23 4.95 -9.33 -2.76
C ARG A 23 5.59 -8.13 -3.46
N ASP A 24 6.88 -8.20 -3.73
CA ASP A 24 7.58 -7.17 -4.49
C ASP A 24 7.07 -7.07 -5.92
N GLU A 25 6.87 -8.21 -6.57
CA GLU A 25 6.33 -8.27 -7.92
C GLU A 25 4.89 -7.73 -7.96
N GLN A 26 4.08 -7.99 -6.92
CA GLN A 26 2.76 -7.37 -6.79
C GLN A 26 2.86 -5.84 -6.73
N VAL A 27 3.78 -5.30 -5.91
CA VAL A 27 4.01 -3.85 -5.79
C VAL A 27 4.52 -3.27 -7.11
N ARG A 28 5.45 -3.94 -7.79
CA ARG A 28 5.99 -3.52 -9.09
C ARG A 28 4.89 -3.49 -10.16
N ARG A 29 4.07 -4.54 -10.28
CA ARG A 29 2.95 -4.61 -11.23
C ARG A 29 1.94 -3.48 -11.00
N ALA A 30 1.56 -3.24 -9.75
CA ALA A 30 0.66 -2.14 -9.41
C ALA A 30 1.27 -0.76 -9.74
N GLY A 31 2.57 -0.59 -9.48
CA GLY A 31 3.30 0.63 -9.84
C GLY A 31 3.33 0.90 -11.34
N GLU A 32 3.59 -0.11 -12.18
CA GLU A 32 3.57 0.07 -13.64
C GLU A 32 2.17 0.40 -14.17
N ILE A 33 1.12 -0.25 -13.65
CA ILE A 33 -0.26 0.10 -14.04
C ILE A 33 -0.60 1.51 -13.58
N ALA A 34 -0.17 1.92 -12.39
CA ALA A 34 -0.37 3.28 -11.91
C ALA A 34 0.25 4.31 -12.86
N ILE A 35 1.47 4.07 -13.37
CA ILE A 35 2.11 4.92 -14.38
C ILE A 35 1.29 4.97 -15.67
N VAL A 36 0.90 3.82 -16.22
CA VAL A 36 0.12 3.76 -17.48
C VAL A 36 -1.18 4.56 -17.35
N MET A 37 -1.89 4.41 -16.23
CA MET A 37 -3.17 5.07 -16.00
C MET A 37 -3.00 6.55 -15.65
N ALA A 38 -1.96 6.92 -14.91
CA ALA A 38 -1.65 8.32 -14.64
C ALA A 38 -1.32 9.09 -15.92
N ASN A 39 -0.60 8.47 -16.87
CA ASN A 39 -0.33 9.05 -18.18
C ASN A 39 -1.61 9.25 -19.03
N GLN A 40 -2.71 8.56 -18.70
CA GLN A 40 -4.03 8.78 -19.31
C GLN A 40 -4.85 9.86 -18.58
N GLY A 41 -4.25 10.54 -17.59
CA GLY A 41 -4.88 11.62 -16.83
C GLY A 41 -5.63 11.16 -15.58
N PHE A 42 -5.54 9.89 -15.18
CA PHE A 42 -6.17 9.41 -13.95
C PHE A 42 -5.33 9.72 -12.72
N ILE A 43 -6.00 10.08 -11.61
CA ILE A 43 -5.42 9.92 -10.28
C ILE A 43 -5.62 8.45 -9.88
N VAL A 44 -4.51 7.77 -9.59
CA VAL A 44 -4.50 6.35 -9.22
C VAL A 44 -4.19 6.21 -7.73
N VAL A 45 -5.07 5.53 -6.99
CA VAL A 45 -4.86 5.18 -5.58
C VAL A 45 -4.51 3.70 -5.52
N VAL A 46 -3.31 3.38 -5.05
CA VAL A 46 -2.83 2.01 -4.89
C VAL A 46 -2.93 1.60 -3.42
N ALA A 47 -3.83 0.67 -3.10
CA ALA A 47 -4.08 0.20 -1.74
C ALA A 47 -3.44 -1.17 -1.52
N LEU A 48 -2.14 -1.18 -1.21
CA LEU A 48 -1.35 -2.38 -0.96
C LEU A 48 -0.65 -2.31 0.39
N VAL A 49 -0.48 -3.47 1.04
CA VAL A 49 0.36 -3.57 2.25
C VAL A 49 1.80 -3.14 1.94
N SER A 50 2.36 -3.53 0.80
CA SER A 50 3.68 -3.09 0.31
C SER A 50 4.78 -3.04 1.41
N PRO A 51 5.06 -4.15 2.12
CA PRO A 51 5.74 -4.10 3.42
C PRO A 51 7.21 -3.66 3.37
N ARG A 52 7.91 -3.93 2.26
CA ARG A 52 9.35 -3.68 2.15
C ARG A 52 9.61 -2.31 1.54
N ARG A 53 10.50 -1.52 2.17
CA ARG A 53 10.85 -0.17 1.66
C ARG A 53 11.46 -0.23 0.27
N VAL A 54 12.34 -1.20 0.02
CA VAL A 54 13.03 -1.32 -1.27
C VAL A 54 12.04 -1.43 -2.44
N ALA A 55 10.93 -2.15 -2.28
CA ALA A 55 9.91 -2.27 -3.33
C ALA A 55 9.19 -0.93 -3.57
N ARG A 56 8.85 -0.21 -2.49
CA ARG A 56 8.21 1.11 -2.59
C ARG A 56 9.15 2.16 -3.22
N GLU A 57 10.44 2.10 -2.87
CA GLU A 57 11.46 2.98 -3.44
C GLU A 57 11.68 2.74 -4.93
N LEU A 58 11.73 1.47 -5.37
CA LEU A 58 11.82 1.15 -6.80
C LEU A 58 10.60 1.68 -7.58
N VAL A 59 9.40 1.60 -7.01
CA VAL A 59 8.20 2.18 -7.63
C VAL A 59 8.29 3.71 -7.69
N ARG A 60 8.77 4.37 -6.63
CA ARG A 60 9.00 5.82 -6.59
C ARG A 60 9.99 6.26 -7.68
N ILE A 61 11.14 5.61 -7.78
CA ILE A 61 12.16 5.87 -8.81
C ILE A 61 11.54 5.70 -10.20
N ARG A 62 10.82 4.60 -10.42
CA ARG A 62 10.18 4.31 -11.71
C ARG A 62 9.13 5.36 -12.12
N HIS A 63 8.40 5.93 -11.16
CA HIS A 63 7.47 7.05 -11.40
C HIS A 63 8.22 8.34 -11.78
N GLN A 64 9.33 8.64 -11.09
CA GLN A 64 10.19 9.79 -11.41
C GLN A 64 10.76 9.69 -12.83
N GLU A 65 11.31 8.52 -13.20
CA GLU A 65 11.81 8.24 -14.56
C GLU A 65 10.71 8.40 -15.63
N SER A 66 9.46 8.16 -15.26
CA SER A 66 8.30 8.28 -16.15
C SER A 66 7.68 9.68 -16.14
N ASN A 67 8.23 10.64 -15.39
CA ASN A 67 7.66 11.96 -15.14
C ASN A 67 6.21 11.91 -14.60
N VAL A 68 5.91 10.91 -13.78
CA VAL A 68 4.61 10.76 -13.11
C VAL A 68 4.78 11.09 -11.62
N LEU A 69 3.89 11.93 -11.08
CA LEU A 69 3.89 12.24 -9.65
C LEU A 69 3.59 10.98 -8.82
N PHE A 70 4.35 10.79 -7.75
CA PHE A 70 4.19 9.70 -6.81
C PHE A 70 4.15 10.23 -5.38
N HIS A 71 3.12 9.85 -4.63
CA HIS A 71 2.97 10.17 -3.22
C HIS A 71 2.79 8.88 -2.41
N GLU A 72 3.67 8.67 -1.44
CA GLU A 72 3.59 7.59 -0.48
C GLU A 72 2.81 8.07 0.75
N VAL A 73 1.65 7.45 0.97
CA VAL A 73 0.82 7.69 2.15
C VAL A 73 0.98 6.52 3.11
N TYR A 74 1.61 6.78 4.27
CA TYR A 74 1.81 5.79 5.30
C TYR A 74 0.63 5.74 6.26
N LEU A 75 -0.14 4.66 6.23
CA LEU A 75 -1.15 4.39 7.24
C LEU A 75 -0.48 3.77 8.49
N SER A 76 0.01 4.61 9.39
CA SER A 76 0.81 4.24 10.56
C SER A 76 -0.01 3.68 11.73
N THR A 77 -1.06 2.93 11.43
CA THR A 77 -1.97 2.40 12.45
C THR A 77 -1.24 1.31 13.24
N PRO A 78 -1.22 1.37 14.59
CA PRO A 78 -0.57 0.35 15.40
C PRO A 78 -1.09 -1.06 15.11
N ILE A 79 -0.20 -2.05 15.13
CA ILE A 79 -0.56 -3.43 14.79
C ILE A 79 -1.62 -3.99 15.73
N GLU A 80 -1.60 -3.62 17.01
CA GLU A 80 -2.58 -4.04 18.01
C GLU A 80 -3.99 -3.58 17.63
N VAL A 81 -4.12 -2.40 17.02
CA VAL A 81 -5.39 -1.87 16.51
C VAL A 81 -5.81 -2.61 15.23
N CYS A 82 -4.86 -2.93 14.35
CA CYS A 82 -5.12 -3.75 13.16
C CYS A 82 -5.59 -5.17 13.53
N GLU A 83 -4.94 -5.80 14.51
CA GLU A 83 -5.30 -7.11 15.05
C GLU A 83 -6.66 -7.11 15.76
N ALA A 84 -7.00 -6.02 16.47
CA ALA A 84 -8.31 -5.89 17.08
C ALA A 84 -9.43 -5.74 16.04
N ARG A 85 -9.16 -5.06 14.92
CA ARG A 85 -10.13 -4.85 13.82
C ARG A 85 -10.33 -6.11 12.98
N ASP A 86 -9.24 -6.82 12.64
CA ASP A 86 -9.14 -8.06 11.87
C ASP A 86 -10.36 -8.42 10.99
N PRO A 87 -10.73 -7.56 10.02
CA PRO A 87 -12.00 -7.66 9.30
C PRO A 87 -12.11 -8.93 8.45
N LYS A 88 -10.97 -9.54 8.13
CA LYS A 88 -10.85 -10.76 7.30
C LYS A 88 -10.41 -11.98 8.13
N ALA A 89 -10.35 -11.87 9.46
CA ALA A 89 -9.89 -12.92 10.37
C ALA A 89 -8.47 -13.44 10.07
N LEU A 90 -7.63 -12.64 9.41
CA LEU A 90 -6.32 -13.06 8.94
C LEU A 90 -5.26 -13.01 10.05
N TYR A 91 -5.35 -12.05 10.97
CA TYR A 91 -4.47 -12.01 12.13
C TYR A 91 -4.79 -13.16 13.09
N ARG A 92 -6.06 -13.46 13.31
CA ARG A 92 -6.48 -14.66 14.06
C ARG A 92 -5.91 -15.94 13.43
N ALA A 93 -6.01 -16.09 12.11
CA ALA A 93 -5.45 -17.22 11.39
C ALA A 93 -3.92 -17.33 11.53
N ALA A 94 -3.21 -16.18 11.47
CA ALA A 94 -1.77 -16.12 11.67
C ALA A 94 -1.34 -16.51 13.09
N ARG A 95 -2.01 -15.98 14.11
CA ARG A 95 -1.76 -16.33 15.52
C ARG A 95 -2.07 -17.81 15.82
N ALA A 96 -2.99 -18.42 15.07
CA ALA A 96 -3.27 -19.85 15.11
C ALA A 96 -2.29 -20.72 14.28
N GLY A 97 -1.29 -20.12 13.62
CA GLY A 97 -0.26 -20.83 12.85
C GLY A 97 -0.64 -21.20 11.40
N THR A 98 -1.82 -20.80 10.93
CA THR A 98 -2.30 -21.14 9.57
C THR A 98 -1.85 -20.14 8.48
N ASN A 99 -1.38 -18.95 8.88
CA ASN A 99 -0.76 -17.98 7.99
C ASN A 99 0.50 -17.36 8.65
N PRO A 100 1.60 -18.13 8.76
CA PRO A 100 2.77 -17.71 9.53
C PRO A 100 3.49 -16.50 8.91
N LEU A 101 3.38 -16.28 7.60
CA LEU A 101 4.01 -15.16 6.89
C LEU A 101 3.11 -13.92 6.82
N MET A 102 2.20 -13.77 7.78
CA MET A 102 1.39 -12.56 7.90
C MET A 102 2.29 -11.36 8.25
N THR A 103 2.11 -10.28 7.50
CA THR A 103 2.83 -9.03 7.73
C THR A 103 2.49 -8.46 9.12
N GLY A 104 3.52 -8.14 9.89
CA GLY A 104 3.42 -7.72 11.28
C GLY A 104 3.43 -8.87 12.30
N VAL A 105 3.24 -10.12 11.87
CA VAL A 105 3.30 -11.31 12.76
C VAL A 105 4.59 -12.10 12.53
N GLY A 106 4.76 -12.66 11.32
CA GLY A 106 5.96 -13.43 10.96
C GLY A 106 6.76 -12.86 9.79
N ASP A 107 6.25 -11.81 9.13
CA ASP A 107 6.96 -11.04 8.11
C ASP A 107 6.98 -9.55 8.55
N PRO A 108 8.15 -8.88 8.64
CA PRO A 108 8.22 -7.50 9.10
C PRO A 108 7.54 -6.52 8.13
N TYR A 109 6.96 -5.46 8.69
CA TYR A 109 6.63 -4.25 7.94
C TYR A 109 7.74 -3.23 8.15
N GLU A 110 8.33 -2.70 7.09
CA GLU A 110 9.34 -1.66 7.17
C GLU A 110 8.68 -0.29 7.00
N PRO A 111 8.55 0.53 8.07
CA PRO A 111 7.94 1.86 7.96
C PRO A 111 8.71 2.74 6.97
N PRO A 112 8.03 3.54 6.14
CA PRO A 112 8.71 4.46 5.24
C PRO A 112 9.50 5.51 6.00
N LEU A 113 10.65 5.90 5.43
CA LEU A 113 11.51 6.92 6.03
C LEU A 113 11.04 8.34 5.70
N ASN A 114 10.51 8.54 4.50
CA ASN A 114 10.15 9.85 3.95
C ASN A 114 8.81 9.79 3.20
N ALA A 115 7.74 9.36 3.88
CA ALA A 115 6.41 9.39 3.30
C ALA A 115 5.92 10.84 3.14
N GLU A 116 5.23 11.15 2.05
CA GLU A 116 4.64 12.48 1.83
C GLU A 116 3.49 12.79 2.81
N LEU A 117 2.82 11.76 3.32
CA LEU A 117 1.80 11.88 4.35
C LEU A 117 1.83 10.66 5.27
N VAL A 118 1.70 10.90 6.57
CA VAL A 118 1.53 9.86 7.59
C VAL A 118 0.16 10.03 8.22
N VAL A 119 -0.63 8.96 8.30
CA VAL A 119 -1.98 8.95 8.87
C VAL A 119 -2.11 7.82 9.89
N ASN A 120 -2.34 8.17 11.15
CA ASN A 120 -2.72 7.20 12.17
C ASN A 120 -4.24 6.99 12.16
N THR A 121 -4.71 5.90 11.54
CA THR A 121 -6.15 5.62 11.46
C THR A 121 -6.76 5.12 12.78
N ALA A 122 -5.96 4.98 13.84
CA ALA A 122 -6.49 4.78 15.19
C ALA A 122 -7.05 6.09 15.79
N GLU A 123 -6.60 7.23 15.28
CA GLU A 123 -6.90 8.56 15.82
C GLU A 123 -7.78 9.41 14.88
N CYS A 124 -8.15 8.87 13.72
CA CYS A 124 -9.02 9.57 12.78
C CYS A 124 -10.02 8.63 12.11
N THR A 125 -11.08 9.23 11.61
CA THR A 125 -12.07 8.58 10.74
C THR A 125 -11.54 8.44 9.31
N PRO A 126 -12.15 7.56 8.48
CA PRO A 126 -11.85 7.49 7.06
C PRO A 126 -12.04 8.82 6.31
N ASP A 127 -13.05 9.62 6.67
CA ASP A 127 -13.33 10.91 6.02
C ASP A 127 -12.27 11.97 6.34
N GLU A 128 -11.75 11.96 7.57
CA GLU A 128 -10.62 12.82 7.97
C GLU A 128 -9.33 12.39 7.25
N ALA A 129 -9.05 11.09 7.19
CA ALA A 129 -7.90 10.57 6.43
C ALA A 129 -7.97 10.95 4.94
N ALA A 130 -9.14 10.77 4.32
CA ALA A 130 -9.38 11.16 2.93
C ALA A 130 -9.23 12.67 2.71
N THR A 131 -9.64 13.48 3.69
CA THR A 131 -9.46 14.94 3.65
C THR A 131 -7.98 15.33 3.67
N SER A 132 -7.17 14.69 4.51
CA SER A 132 -5.72 14.89 4.56
C SER A 132 -5.03 14.50 3.24
N ILE A 133 -5.43 13.37 2.65
CA ILE A 133 -4.92 12.92 1.34
C ILE A 133 -5.31 13.92 0.24
N ARG A 134 -6.55 14.41 0.24
CA ARG A 134 -7.00 15.43 -0.73
C ARG A 134 -6.18 16.72 -0.60
N ALA A 135 -5.89 17.16 0.63
CA ALA A 135 -5.08 18.35 0.88
C ALA A 135 -3.65 18.21 0.36
N LEU A 136 -3.04 17.03 0.49
CA LEU A 136 -1.74 16.71 -0.11
C LEU A 136 -1.77 16.94 -1.63
N LEU A 137 -2.77 16.37 -2.32
CA LEU A 137 -2.89 16.45 -3.78
C LEU A 137 -3.15 17.88 -4.30
N THR A 138 -3.82 18.74 -3.53
CA THR A 138 -4.05 20.14 -3.92
C THR A 138 -2.80 21.00 -3.76
N ASN A 139 -1.97 20.72 -2.76
CA ASN A 139 -0.76 21.50 -2.48
C ASN A 139 0.40 21.16 -3.44
N SER A 140 0.40 19.97 -4.05
CA SER A 140 1.41 19.54 -5.01
C SER A 140 1.18 19.99 -6.45
N ARG A 141 0.12 20.77 -6.72
CA ARG A 141 -0.23 21.31 -8.05
C ARG A 141 0.25 22.76 -8.28
N ASN A 142 0.93 23.36 -7.31
CA ASN A 142 1.60 24.66 -7.42
C ASN A 142 3.12 24.46 -7.46
#